data_AF-A0A2S8VUS4-F1
#
_entry.id   AF-A0A2S8VUS4-F1
#
_cell.length_a   1.000
_cell.length_b   1.000
_cell.length_c   1.000
_cell.angle_alpha   90.00
_cell.angle_beta   90.00
_cell.angle_gamma   90.00
#
_symmetry.space_group_name_H-M   'P 1'
#
loop_
_entity.id
_entity.type
_entity.pdbx_description
1 polymer ?
#
loop_
_entity_poly.entity_id
_entity_poly.type
_entity_poly.pdbx_seq_one_letter_code
_entity_poly.pdbx_strand_id
1 'polypeptide(L)'
;MTTLLGLAQTMALALTFQTVPAPVEAWTWTLYADNGPLVLANEIPDTPRLRATLECAPGSSIVRLTLYDAAPAEGIAVIASGAATANAETSPRRGQLQTMLRADHPVFTAFQANGKLDITVGEQSSPIEIDRANLSKLRRFAELCTG
;
A
#
# COMPACT_ATOMS: atom_id res chain seq x y z
N MET A 1 35.78 76.11 -7.24
CA MET A 1 34.43 75.56 -7.46
C MET A 1 34.61 74.17 -8.03
N THR A 2 34.62 73.15 -7.18
CA THR A 2 34.90 71.76 -7.56
C THR A 2 33.90 70.90 -6.80
N THR A 3 32.85 70.44 -7.47
CA THR A 3 31.75 69.66 -6.88
C THR A 3 32.04 68.17 -6.98
N LEU A 4 31.94 67.49 -5.83
CA LEU A 4 32.06 66.05 -5.64
C LEU A 4 30.75 65.30 -5.97
N LEU A 5 30.95 64.08 -6.49
CA LEU A 5 30.23 62.80 -6.30
C LEU A 5 28.70 62.69 -6.28
N GLY A 6 28.23 61.65 -6.98
CA GLY A 6 27.01 60.92 -6.65
C GLY A 6 26.86 59.64 -7.50
N LEU A 7 27.51 58.54 -7.10
CA LEU A 7 27.30 57.20 -7.67
C LEU A 7 26.05 56.57 -7.04
N ALA A 8 25.01 56.34 -7.84
CA ALA A 8 23.81 55.62 -7.42
C ALA A 8 24.02 54.11 -7.60
N GLN A 9 24.06 53.35 -6.50
CA GLN A 9 24.06 51.88 -6.50
C GLN A 9 22.62 51.38 -6.44
N THR A 10 22.15 50.74 -7.52
CA THR A 10 20.89 50.00 -7.54
C THR A 10 21.10 48.58 -7.02
N MET A 11 20.51 48.29 -5.86
CA MET A 11 20.54 46.99 -5.20
C MET A 11 19.34 46.16 -5.69
N ALA A 12 19.59 45.09 -6.45
CA ALA A 12 18.56 44.17 -6.93
C ALA A 12 18.28 43.08 -5.88
N LEU A 13 17.05 43.03 -5.34
CA LEU A 13 16.60 41.94 -4.48
C LEU A 13 16.25 40.70 -5.32
N ALA A 14 17.02 39.64 -5.16
CA ALA A 14 16.68 38.32 -5.68
C ALA A 14 15.67 37.64 -4.74
N LEU A 15 14.43 37.50 -5.19
CA LEU A 15 13.41 36.67 -4.54
C LEU A 15 13.70 35.19 -4.82
N THR A 16 14.21 34.46 -3.84
CA THR A 16 14.30 32.99 -3.91
C THR A 16 12.92 32.40 -3.59
N PHE A 17 12.26 31.86 -4.61
CA PHE A 17 11.08 31.01 -4.41
C PHE A 17 11.52 29.74 -3.68
N GLN A 18 11.26 29.68 -2.37
CA GLN A 18 11.39 28.43 -1.61
C GLN A 18 10.23 27.52 -2.02
N THR A 19 10.49 26.56 -2.90
CA THR A 19 9.59 25.44 -3.15
C THR A 19 9.50 24.60 -1.88
N VAL A 20 8.44 24.79 -1.09
CA VAL A 20 8.06 23.86 -0.03
C VAL A 20 7.75 22.52 -0.71
N PRO A 21 8.49 21.44 -0.45
CA PRO A 21 8.13 20.14 -1.01
C PRO A 21 6.72 19.79 -0.55
N ALA A 22 5.85 19.44 -1.49
CA ALA A 22 4.51 18.95 -1.16
C ALA A 22 4.63 17.79 -0.16
N PRO A 23 3.76 17.72 0.87
CA PRO A 23 3.80 16.61 1.82
C PRO A 23 3.70 15.31 1.03
N VAL A 24 4.71 14.45 1.20
CA VAL A 24 4.69 13.09 0.65
C VAL A 24 3.45 12.43 1.23
N GLU A 25 2.56 11.92 0.37
CA GLU A 25 1.39 11.17 0.84
C GLU A 25 1.88 10.07 1.78
N ALA A 26 1.54 10.19 3.05
CA ALA A 26 2.04 9.32 4.11
C ALA A 26 1.22 8.03 4.16
N TRP A 27 1.33 7.24 3.10
CA TRP A 27 0.78 5.89 3.06
C TRP A 27 1.32 5.07 4.22
N THR A 28 0.43 4.44 4.98
CA THR A 28 0.76 3.62 6.13
C THR A 28 -0.07 2.35 6.14
N TRP A 29 0.41 1.34 6.86
CA TRP A 29 -0.34 0.13 7.13
C TRP A 29 -1.01 0.21 8.50
N THR A 30 -2.34 0.16 8.55
CA THR A 30 -3.11 0.18 9.79
C THR A 30 -3.84 -1.15 9.97
N LEU A 31 -3.74 -1.72 11.18
CA LEU A 31 -4.48 -2.92 11.57
C LEU A 31 -5.71 -2.51 12.37
N TYR A 32 -6.88 -2.78 11.82
CA TYR A 32 -8.18 -2.70 12.49
C TYR A 32 -8.58 -4.08 12.97
N ALA A 33 -8.73 -4.24 14.29
CA ALA A 33 -9.01 -5.53 14.93
C ALA A 33 -10.06 -5.41 16.05
N ASP A 34 -11.02 -4.49 15.86
CA ASP A 34 -12.12 -4.26 16.81
C ASP A 34 -13.24 -5.31 16.61
N ASN A 35 -14.46 -5.00 17.08
CA ASN A 35 -15.63 -5.87 16.90
C ASN A 35 -16.05 -5.90 15.41
N GLY A 36 -15.50 -6.83 14.63
CA GLY A 36 -15.79 -6.96 13.21
C GLY A 36 -14.78 -7.83 12.45
N PRO A 37 -14.77 -7.75 11.10
CA PRO A 37 -13.70 -8.34 10.31
C PRO A 37 -12.37 -7.66 10.65
N LEU A 38 -11.30 -8.46 10.65
CA LEU A 38 -9.93 -7.97 10.74
C LEU A 38 -9.60 -7.30 9.40
N VAL A 39 -9.02 -6.11 9.44
CA VAL A 39 -8.57 -5.40 8.24
C VAL A 39 -7.17 -4.86 8.44
N LEU A 40 -6.24 -5.26 7.56
CA LEU A 40 -4.95 -4.59 7.42
C LEU A 40 -5.00 -3.74 6.14
N ALA A 41 -5.04 -2.42 6.31
CA ALA A 41 -5.26 -1.46 5.24
C ALA A 41 -3.99 -0.66 4.93
N ASN A 42 -3.67 -0.50 3.65
CA ASN A 42 -2.69 0.48 3.15
C ASN A 42 -3.44 1.75 2.77
N GLU A 43 -3.29 2.79 3.58
CA GLU A 43 -4.16 3.96 3.55
C GLU A 43 -3.40 5.25 3.82
N ILE A 44 -4.07 6.37 3.53
CA ILE A 44 -3.68 7.68 4.06
C ILE A 44 -4.60 7.98 5.25
N PRO A 45 -4.07 8.13 6.48
CA PRO A 45 -4.87 8.40 7.68
C PRO A 45 -5.79 9.61 7.51
N ASP A 46 -6.97 9.56 8.14
CA ASP A 46 -7.99 10.62 8.12
C ASP A 46 -8.53 10.97 6.72
N THR A 47 -8.38 10.05 5.75
CA THR A 47 -8.92 10.18 4.39
C THR A 47 -9.59 8.88 3.93
N PRO A 48 -10.46 8.91 2.90
CA PRO A 48 -11.04 7.68 2.33
C PRO A 48 -10.10 6.95 1.35
N ARG A 49 -8.81 7.29 1.29
CA ARG A 49 -7.89 6.77 0.27
C ARG A 49 -7.26 5.46 0.70
N LEU A 50 -7.49 4.43 -0.10
CA LEU A 50 -6.96 3.07 0.07
C LEU A 50 -6.16 2.66 -1.15
N ARG A 51 -5.09 1.89 -0.92
CA ARG A 51 -4.28 1.23 -1.95
C ARG A 51 -4.54 -0.26 -2.00
N ALA A 52 -4.55 -0.88 -0.83
CA ALA A 52 -4.80 -2.29 -0.68
C ALA A 52 -5.44 -2.58 0.69
N THR A 53 -6.26 -3.63 0.75
CA THR A 53 -6.73 -4.20 2.02
C THR A 53 -6.54 -5.71 2.03
N LEU A 54 -6.14 -6.22 3.20
CA LEU A 54 -6.28 -7.62 3.59
C LEU A 54 -7.43 -7.68 4.60
N GLU A 55 -8.47 -8.45 4.29
CA GLU A 55 -9.64 -8.61 5.15
C GLU A 55 -9.86 -10.08 5.50
N CYS A 56 -10.19 -10.37 6.75
CA CYS A 56 -10.48 -11.73 7.20
C CYS A 56 -11.48 -11.73 8.36
N ALA A 57 -12.43 -12.66 8.36
CA ALA A 57 -13.21 -12.92 9.56
C ALA A 57 -12.32 -13.66 10.59
N PRO A 58 -12.32 -13.27 11.88
CA PRO A 58 -11.50 -13.95 12.90
C PRO A 58 -11.67 -15.47 12.87
N GLY A 59 -10.56 -16.21 12.88
CA GLY A 59 -10.54 -17.68 12.82
C GLY A 59 -10.96 -18.32 11.48
N SER A 60 -11.29 -17.55 10.44
CA SER A 60 -11.73 -18.12 9.15
C SER A 60 -10.60 -18.67 8.29
N SER A 61 -9.36 -18.24 8.52
CA SER A 61 -8.19 -18.52 7.68
C SER A 61 -8.32 -18.12 6.21
N ILE A 62 -9.33 -17.32 5.83
CA ILE A 62 -9.54 -16.86 4.45
C ILE A 62 -9.29 -15.36 4.38
N VAL A 63 -8.23 -14.97 3.69
CA VAL A 63 -7.85 -13.57 3.48
C VAL A 63 -8.39 -13.11 2.12
N ARG A 64 -9.24 -12.10 2.15
CA ARG A 64 -9.69 -11.35 0.98
C ARG A 64 -8.70 -10.23 0.72
N LEU A 65 -8.10 -10.24 -0.47
CA LEU A 65 -7.20 -9.21 -0.96
C LEU A 65 -7.98 -8.29 -1.89
N THR A 66 -7.92 -6.97 -1.65
CA THR A 66 -8.52 -5.97 -2.54
C THR A 66 -7.47 -4.94 -2.90
N LEU A 67 -7.28 -4.67 -4.19
CA LEU A 67 -6.34 -3.68 -4.71
C LEU A 67 -7.13 -2.57 -5.40
N TYR A 68 -6.97 -1.36 -4.90
CA TYR A 68 -7.76 -0.19 -5.31
C TYR A 68 -7.12 0.55 -6.49
N ASP A 69 -5.79 0.50 -6.60
CA ASP A 69 -5.03 1.11 -7.70
C ASP A 69 -4.72 0.11 -8.85
N ALA A 70 -5.07 -1.17 -8.68
CA ALA A 70 -4.92 -2.18 -9.72
C ALA A 70 -6.05 -2.07 -10.75
N ALA A 71 -5.74 -2.35 -12.02
CA ALA A 71 -6.77 -2.46 -13.04
C ALA A 71 -7.76 -3.59 -12.66
N PRO A 72 -9.09 -3.36 -12.73
CA PRO A 72 -10.06 -4.42 -12.49
C PRO A 72 -9.88 -5.52 -13.53
N ALA A 73 -9.81 -6.77 -13.06
CA ALA A 73 -9.66 -7.93 -13.92
C ALA A 73 -10.48 -9.12 -13.36
N GLU A 74 -10.93 -9.98 -14.28
CA GLU A 74 -11.61 -11.24 -14.00
C GLU A 74 -10.79 -12.39 -14.59
N GLY A 75 -10.72 -13.52 -13.89
CA GLY A 75 -10.03 -14.71 -14.36
C GLY A 75 -9.23 -15.39 -13.27
N ILE A 76 -8.07 -15.93 -13.63
CA ILE A 76 -7.17 -16.62 -12.69
C ILE A 76 -5.92 -15.76 -12.52
N ALA A 77 -5.63 -15.39 -11.29
CA ALA A 77 -4.36 -14.79 -10.90
C ALA A 77 -3.34 -15.87 -10.54
N VAL A 78 -2.08 -15.59 -10.86
CA VAL A 78 -0.93 -16.19 -10.19
C VAL A 78 -0.53 -15.27 -9.04
N ILE A 79 -0.61 -15.77 -7.82
CA ILE A 79 -0.16 -15.07 -6.61
C ILE A 79 1.17 -15.65 -6.17
N ALA A 80 2.18 -14.81 -5.98
CA ALA A 80 3.54 -15.25 -5.64
C ALA A 80 4.11 -14.49 -4.45
N SER A 81 4.88 -15.19 -3.63
CA SER A 81 5.77 -14.58 -2.62
C SER A 81 6.97 -15.47 -2.37
N GLY A 82 8.17 -14.91 -2.51
CA GLY A 82 9.40 -15.69 -2.46
C GLY A 82 9.40 -16.78 -3.54
N ALA A 83 9.58 -18.04 -3.13
CA ALA A 83 9.53 -19.21 -4.03
C ALA A 83 8.14 -19.85 -4.11
N ALA A 84 7.18 -19.40 -3.31
CA ALA A 84 5.84 -19.98 -3.27
C ALA A 84 4.93 -19.30 -4.31
N THR A 85 4.08 -20.10 -4.95
CA THR A 85 3.05 -19.63 -5.90
C THR A 85 1.71 -20.29 -5.61
N ALA A 86 0.62 -19.63 -5.99
CA ALA A 86 -0.74 -20.12 -5.93
C ALA A 86 -1.54 -19.58 -7.11
N ASN A 87 -2.55 -20.34 -7.56
CA ASN A 87 -3.57 -19.83 -8.45
C ASN A 87 -4.81 -19.46 -7.64
N ALA A 88 -5.41 -18.31 -7.94
CA ALA A 88 -6.65 -17.87 -7.30
C ALA A 88 -7.57 -17.19 -8.30
N GLU A 89 -8.87 -17.37 -8.13
CA GLU A 89 -9.83 -16.62 -8.92
C GLU A 89 -9.77 -15.13 -8.57
N THR A 90 -9.88 -14.29 -9.59
CA THR A 90 -10.03 -12.85 -9.46
C THR A 90 -11.39 -12.43 -9.95
N SER A 91 -11.94 -11.41 -9.30
CA SER A 91 -13.16 -10.76 -9.77
C SER A 91 -13.05 -9.25 -9.61
N PRO A 92 -13.61 -8.48 -10.55
CA PRO A 92 -13.77 -7.05 -10.37
C PRO A 92 -14.94 -6.81 -9.40
N ARG A 93 -14.70 -6.03 -8.35
CA ARG A 93 -15.75 -5.58 -7.42
C ARG A 93 -15.69 -4.08 -7.31
N ARG A 94 -16.79 -3.40 -7.68
CA ARG A 94 -16.89 -1.92 -7.66
C ARG A 94 -15.72 -1.19 -8.33
N GLY A 95 -15.10 -1.81 -9.34
CA GLY A 95 -13.93 -1.28 -10.05
C GLY A 95 -12.58 -1.62 -9.42
N GLN A 96 -12.53 -2.36 -8.32
CA GLN A 96 -11.29 -2.88 -7.72
C GLN A 96 -11.02 -4.33 -8.14
N LEU A 97 -9.74 -4.72 -8.16
CA LEU A 97 -9.34 -6.12 -8.27
C LEU A 97 -9.50 -6.80 -6.90
N GLN A 98 -10.18 -7.94 -6.87
CA GLN A 98 -10.35 -8.74 -5.66
C GLN A 98 -9.98 -10.21 -5.89
N THR A 99 -9.28 -10.80 -4.92
CA THR A 99 -8.97 -12.23 -4.88
C THR A 99 -8.94 -12.76 -3.45
N MET A 100 -8.74 -14.06 -3.26
CA MET A 100 -8.67 -14.71 -1.96
C MET A 100 -7.45 -15.61 -1.85
N LEU A 101 -6.86 -15.65 -0.66
CA LEU A 101 -5.76 -16.54 -0.31
C LEU A 101 -5.95 -17.04 1.11
N ARG A 102 -5.64 -18.31 1.38
CA ARG A 102 -5.69 -18.82 2.76
C ARG A 102 -4.51 -18.32 3.57
N ALA A 103 -4.74 -17.93 4.83
CA ALA A 103 -3.70 -17.43 5.72
C ALA A 103 -2.65 -18.49 6.09
N ASP A 104 -3.02 -19.77 6.03
CA ASP A 104 -2.13 -20.92 6.25
C ASP A 104 -1.43 -21.40 4.96
N HIS A 105 -1.68 -20.76 3.82
CA HIS A 105 -1.04 -21.13 2.55
C HIS A 105 0.44 -20.75 2.54
N PRO A 106 1.35 -21.56 1.94
CA PRO A 106 2.78 -21.24 1.86
C PRO A 106 3.11 -19.86 1.26
N VAL A 107 2.32 -19.39 0.29
CA VAL A 107 2.43 -18.02 -0.26
C VAL A 107 2.20 -16.96 0.82
N PHE A 108 1.17 -17.14 1.66
CA PHE A 108 0.88 -16.17 2.73
C PHE A 108 1.92 -16.24 3.85
N THR A 109 2.44 -17.44 4.16
CA THR A 109 3.58 -17.61 5.08
C THR A 109 4.84 -16.89 4.58
N ALA A 110 5.17 -17.02 3.29
CA ALA A 110 6.27 -16.29 2.68
C ALA A 110 6.04 -14.78 2.73
N PHE A 111 4.81 -14.32 2.48
CA PHE A 111 4.43 -12.92 2.55
C PHE A 111 4.60 -12.35 3.98
N GLN A 112 4.20 -13.10 5.02
CA GLN A 112 4.43 -12.71 6.41
C GLN A 112 5.93 -12.59 6.76
N ALA A 113 6.79 -13.34 6.08
CA ALA A 113 8.22 -13.31 6.30
C ALA A 113 8.88 -12.10 5.60
N ASN A 114 8.51 -11.82 4.35
CA ASN A 114 9.23 -10.88 3.49
C ASN A 114 8.48 -9.56 3.19
N GLY A 115 7.17 -9.50 3.43
CA GLY A 115 6.32 -8.33 3.14
C GLY A 115 6.05 -8.08 1.67
N LYS A 116 6.30 -9.04 0.77
CA LYS A 116 6.10 -8.91 -0.68
C LYS A 116 5.14 -9.96 -1.21
N LEU A 117 4.11 -9.53 -1.92
CA LEU A 117 3.14 -10.39 -2.58
C LEU A 117 2.87 -9.82 -3.98
N ASP A 118 3.12 -10.61 -5.02
CA ASP A 118 2.81 -10.24 -6.39
C ASP A 118 1.52 -10.93 -6.82
N ILE A 119 0.61 -10.19 -7.46
CA ILE A 119 -0.63 -10.72 -8.04
C ILE A 119 -0.61 -10.42 -9.53
N THR A 120 -0.53 -11.47 -10.34
CA THR A 120 -0.45 -11.35 -11.80
C THR A 120 -1.70 -11.90 -12.45
N VAL A 121 -2.40 -11.09 -13.26
CA VAL A 121 -3.54 -11.49 -14.08
C VAL A 121 -3.24 -11.19 -15.55
N GLY A 122 -3.09 -12.23 -16.37
CA GLY A 122 -2.57 -12.07 -17.73
C GLY A 122 -1.17 -11.44 -17.73
N GLU A 123 -1.03 -10.28 -18.35
CA GLU A 123 0.24 -9.53 -18.41
C GLU A 123 0.35 -8.45 -17.31
N GLN A 124 -0.71 -8.24 -16.53
CA GLN A 124 -0.75 -7.20 -15.49
C GLN A 124 -0.26 -7.78 -14.17
N SER A 125 0.77 -7.17 -13.59
CA SER A 125 1.26 -7.49 -12.25
C SER A 125 0.98 -6.33 -11.30
N SER A 126 0.41 -6.64 -10.14
CA SER A 126 0.10 -5.68 -9.07
C SER A 126 0.74 -6.14 -7.75
N PRO A 127 1.82 -5.48 -7.29
CA PRO A 127 2.49 -5.84 -6.05
C PRO A 127 1.75 -5.28 -4.83
N ILE A 128 1.78 -6.02 -3.74
CA ILE A 128 1.52 -5.54 -2.39
C ILE A 128 2.84 -5.61 -1.62
N GLU A 129 3.33 -4.44 -1.20
CA GLU A 129 4.52 -4.34 -0.36
C GLU A 129 4.16 -3.78 1.04
N ILE A 130 4.56 -4.54 2.05
CA ILE A 130 4.52 -4.15 3.47
C ILE A 130 5.96 -3.96 3.93
N ASP A 131 6.30 -2.73 4.28
CA ASP A 131 7.64 -2.41 4.74
C ASP A 131 7.95 -3.12 6.08
N ARG A 132 9.26 -3.20 6.38
CA ARG A 132 9.75 -3.90 7.57
C ARG A 132 9.14 -3.39 8.87
N ALA A 133 8.83 -2.09 8.98
CA ALA A 133 8.28 -1.52 10.20
C ALA A 133 6.83 -1.97 10.45
N ASN A 134 6.13 -2.42 9.40
CA ASN A 134 4.74 -2.87 9.46
C ASN A 134 4.57 -4.40 9.39
N LEU A 135 5.65 -5.18 9.24
CA LEU A 135 5.58 -6.66 9.21
C LEU A 135 4.98 -7.28 10.48
N SER A 136 5.17 -6.66 11.65
CA SER A 136 4.53 -7.13 12.89
C SER A 136 3.01 -7.06 12.81
N LYS A 137 2.44 -6.05 12.14
CA LYS A 137 1.00 -5.92 11.91
C LYS A 137 0.48 -7.01 10.97
N LEU A 138 1.23 -7.33 9.91
CA LEU A 138 0.90 -8.44 9.01
C LEU A 138 0.85 -9.79 9.74
N ARG A 139 1.85 -10.08 10.58
CA ARG A 139 1.86 -11.30 11.39
C ARG A 139 0.72 -11.34 12.39
N ARG A 140 0.44 -10.21 13.04
CA ARG A 140 -0.69 -10.11 13.98
C ARG A 140 -2.03 -10.31 13.29
N PHE A 141 -2.22 -9.75 12.09
CA PHE A 141 -3.39 -10.00 11.26
C PHE A 141 -3.54 -11.50 10.95
N ALA A 142 -2.45 -12.15 10.53
CA ALA A 142 -2.46 -13.57 10.18
C ALA A 142 -2.84 -14.45 11.37
N GLU A 143 -2.23 -14.21 12.54
CA GLU A 143 -2.52 -14.92 13.80
C GLU A 143 -4.01 -14.85 14.14
N LEU A 144 -4.58 -13.64 14.15
CA LEU A 144 -6.00 -13.43 14.45
C LEU A 144 -6.93 -14.03 13.38
N CYS A 145 -6.49 -14.04 12.12
CA CYS A 145 -7.24 -14.62 11.01
C CYS A 145 -7.31 -16.14 11.09
N THR A 146 -6.25 -16.81 11.57
CA THR A 146 -6.22 -18.27 11.72
C THR A 146 -6.86 -18.77 13.02
N GLY A 147 -6.89 -17.93 14.07
CA GLY A 147 -7.44 -18.29 15.38
C GLY A 147 -6.37 -18.81 16.33
#